data_AF-A0A3R7PSI6-F1
#
_entry.id   AF-A0A3R7PSI6-F1
#
_cell.length_a   1.000
_cell.length_b   1.000
_cell.length_c   1.000
_cell.angle_alpha   90.00
_cell.angle_beta   90.00
_cell.angle_gamma   90.00
#
_symmetry.space_group_name_H-M   'P 1'
#
loop_
_entity.id
_entity.type
_entity.pdbx_description
1 polymer ?
#
loop_
_entity_poly.entity_id
_entity_poly.type
_entity_poly.pdbx_seq_one_letter_code
_entity_poly.pdbx_strand_id
1 'polypeptide(L)'
;MEGELPETREVLSEHLKAKVRYFNQPLADQITDMLVAERSNSEIIELLTSDSLLEKKVEKALTSLYVPDTEVRETLGVMLFQEVSEIEQELCAQVTGMLLELPVSSLTQLLKNQEALKEAVIKAKKEYLKYITEEEIKRPEEVLPGPKTISKEKQELGEIIYEKLATRYPTEASKLTGMLLQMEYRDLLRVIAEPEHLTEKVELALHVLQGETKM
;
A
#
# COMPACT_ATOMS: atom_id res chain seq x y z
N MET A 1 43.44 12.61 40.29
CA MET A 1 42.07 12.54 39.75
C MET A 1 41.67 13.97 39.45
N GLU A 2 42.03 14.43 38.25
CA GLU A 2 41.58 15.72 37.73
C GLU A 2 40.14 15.50 37.29
N GLY A 3 39.17 16.00 38.05
CA GLY A 3 37.80 16.09 37.59
C GLY A 3 37.75 17.23 36.59
N GLU A 4 37.64 16.91 35.30
CA GLU A 4 37.35 17.90 34.26
C GLU A 4 36.08 18.66 34.67
N LEU A 5 36.16 19.99 34.72
CA LEU A 5 35.02 20.84 35.01
C LEU A 5 33.99 20.62 33.89
N PRO A 6 32.70 20.41 34.21
CA PRO A 6 31.69 20.19 33.19
C PRO A 6 31.64 21.41 32.27
N GLU A 7 31.61 21.15 30.96
CA GLU A 7 31.53 22.24 30.00
C GLU A 7 30.25 23.04 30.25
N THR A 8 30.30 24.36 30.07
CA THR A 8 29.12 25.24 30.28
C THR A 8 27.90 24.74 29.50
N ARG A 9 28.12 24.09 28.37
CA ARG A 9 27.08 23.49 27.54
C ARG A 9 26.40 22.29 28.19
N GLU A 10 27.14 21.41 28.87
CA GLU A 10 26.60 20.24 29.57
C GLU A 10 25.72 20.65 30.77
N VAL A 11 26.14 21.68 31.50
CA VAL A 11 25.36 22.22 32.62
C VAL A 11 24.04 22.82 32.12
N LEU A 12 24.08 23.52 30.99
CA LEU A 12 22.91 24.10 30.35
C LEU A 12 21.97 23.03 29.78
N SER A 13 22.50 21.96 29.16
CA SER A 13 21.68 20.86 28.65
C SER A 13 20.98 20.11 29.76
N GLU A 14 21.64 19.85 30.89
CA GLU A 14 21.01 19.18 32.04
C GLU A 14 19.91 20.04 32.68
N HIS A 15 20.12 21.35 32.80
CA HIS A 15 19.07 22.27 33.27
C HIS A 15 17.90 22.35 32.29
N LEU A 16 18.18 22.42 30.99
CA LEU A 16 17.15 22.45 29.97
C LEU A 16 16.34 21.16 30.00
N LYS A 17 17.01 20.01 30.09
CA LYS A 17 16.39 18.68 30.23
C LYS A 17 15.51 18.56 31.44
N ALA A 18 15.98 19.00 32.61
CA ALA A 18 15.17 19.03 33.82
C ALA A 18 13.89 19.86 33.61
N LYS A 19 14.01 20.99 32.91
CA LYS A 19 12.87 21.88 32.62
C LYS A 19 11.91 21.28 31.60
N VAL A 20 12.42 20.72 30.50
CA VAL A 20 11.65 20.02 29.46
C VAL A 20 10.90 18.83 30.05
N ARG A 21 11.46 18.10 31.04
CA ARG A 21 10.77 17.02 31.75
C ARG A 21 9.47 17.45 32.44
N TYR A 22 9.36 18.70 32.88
CA TYR A 22 8.10 19.22 33.43
C TYR A 22 7.02 19.40 32.36
N PHE A 23 7.41 19.64 31.11
CA PHE A 23 6.49 19.80 29.98
C PHE A 23 6.18 18.46 29.29
N ASN A 24 7.20 17.60 29.13
CA ASN A 24 7.06 16.29 28.49
C ASN A 24 8.10 15.30 29.04
N GLN A 25 7.67 14.44 29.96
CA GLN A 25 8.54 13.45 30.60
C GLN A 25 9.11 12.37 29.64
N PRO A 26 8.33 11.74 28.73
CA PRO A 26 8.83 10.63 27.91
C PRO A 26 9.79 11.05 26.78
N LEU A 27 9.66 12.27 26.24
CA LEU A 27 10.48 12.75 25.12
C LEU A 27 11.48 13.84 25.53
N ALA A 28 11.64 14.11 26.83
CA ALA A 28 12.51 15.17 27.32
C ALA A 28 13.94 15.08 26.80
N ASP A 29 14.49 13.87 26.72
CA ASP A 29 15.86 13.64 26.28
C ASP A 29 16.01 14.02 24.79
N GLN A 30 15.13 13.50 23.93
CA GLN A 30 15.15 13.77 22.49
C GLN A 30 14.88 15.25 22.15
N ILE A 31 13.93 15.87 22.86
CA ILE A 31 13.62 17.30 22.68
C ILE A 31 14.81 18.15 23.11
N THR A 32 15.44 17.81 24.25
CA THR A 32 16.62 18.55 24.72
C THR A 32 17.77 18.42 23.73
N ASP A 33 18.06 17.20 23.26
CA ASP A 33 19.15 16.96 22.31
C ASP A 33 18.95 17.74 21.01
N MET A 34 17.71 17.78 20.49
CA MET A 34 17.35 18.58 19.32
C MET A 34 17.52 20.09 19.57
N LEU A 35 16.99 20.58 20.71
CA LEU A 35 17.07 22.01 21.06
C LEU A 35 18.51 22.47 21.31
N VAL A 36 19.36 21.58 21.84
CA VAL A 36 20.78 21.87 22.09
C VAL A 36 21.58 21.79 20.79
N ALA A 37 21.34 20.80 19.94
CA ALA A 37 22.04 20.63 18.67
C ALA A 37 21.84 21.83 17.72
N GLU A 38 20.65 22.41 17.70
CA GLU A 38 20.31 23.53 16.81
C GLU A 38 20.63 24.93 17.37
N ARG A 39 21.13 25.04 18.62
CA ARG A 39 21.22 26.34 19.31
C ARG A 39 22.55 26.60 20.01
N SER A 40 22.87 27.89 20.08
CA SER A 40 23.97 28.42 20.88
C SER A 40 23.63 28.48 22.37
N ASN A 41 24.65 28.56 23.22
CA ASN A 41 24.48 28.61 24.68
C ASN A 41 23.65 29.84 25.13
N SER A 42 23.77 30.97 24.43
CA SER A 42 22.99 32.19 24.71
C SER A 42 21.49 31.98 24.49
N GLU A 43 21.12 31.28 23.41
CA GLU A 43 19.73 30.96 23.10
C GLU A 43 19.16 29.94 24.09
N ILE A 44 19.97 28.99 24.57
CA ILE A 44 19.55 28.03 25.60
C ILE A 44 19.27 28.76 26.93
N ILE A 45 20.09 29.73 27.31
CA ILE A 45 19.88 30.56 28.50
C ILE A 45 18.58 31.37 28.38
N GLU A 46 18.28 31.90 27.20
CA GLU A 46 17.03 32.62 26.94
C GLU A 46 15.79 31.71 27.13
N LEU A 47 15.87 30.44 26.70
CA LEU A 47 14.82 29.45 26.93
C LEU A 47 14.69 29.08 28.40
N LEU A 48 15.81 28.97 29.12
CA LEU A 48 15.81 28.72 30.56
C LEU A 48 15.24 29.92 31.34
N THR A 49 15.30 31.12 30.78
CA THR A 49 14.76 32.34 31.39
C THR A 49 13.27 32.51 31.12
N SER A 50 12.79 32.06 29.95
CA SER A 50 11.41 32.28 29.50
C SER A 50 10.62 30.98 29.32
N ASP A 51 9.78 30.66 30.31
CA ASP A 51 8.95 29.44 30.30
C ASP A 51 8.00 29.36 29.10
N SER A 52 7.37 30.49 28.74
CA SER A 52 6.48 30.55 27.56
C SER A 52 7.22 30.32 26.24
N LEU A 53 8.48 30.77 26.15
CA LEU A 53 9.29 30.54 24.96
C LEU A 53 9.72 29.07 24.90
N LEU A 54 10.13 28.50 26.04
CA LEU A 54 10.46 27.09 26.15
C LEU A 54 9.26 26.22 25.76
N GLU A 55 8.08 26.48 26.30
CA GLU A 55 6.85 25.74 25.99
C GLU A 55 6.56 25.74 24.47
N LYS A 56 6.55 26.92 23.83
CA LYS A 56 6.35 27.00 22.36
C LYS A 56 7.40 26.25 21.56
N LYS A 57 8.65 26.23 22.03
CA LYS A 57 9.74 25.53 21.36
C LYS A 57 9.69 24.03 21.61
N VAL A 58 9.26 23.60 22.79
CA VAL A 58 8.97 22.21 23.13
C VAL A 58 7.79 21.73 22.30
N GLU A 59 6.73 22.51 22.16
CA GLU A 59 5.58 22.20 21.31
C GLU A 59 6.00 22.08 19.83
N LYS A 60 6.77 23.03 19.31
CA LYS A 60 7.31 22.94 17.94
C LYS A 60 8.22 21.72 17.76
N ALA A 61 9.10 21.44 18.72
CA ALA A 61 9.97 20.27 18.69
C ALA A 61 9.14 18.99 18.77
N LEU A 62 8.07 18.96 19.57
CA LEU A 62 7.11 17.87 19.62
C LEU A 62 6.40 17.70 18.29
N THR A 63 5.93 18.77 17.64
CA THR A 63 5.35 18.68 16.30
C THR A 63 6.37 18.21 15.25
N SER A 64 7.65 18.49 15.44
CA SER A 64 8.71 18.06 14.54
C SER A 64 9.19 16.62 14.82
N LEU A 65 9.16 16.18 16.09
CA LEU A 65 9.44 14.81 16.55
C LEU A 65 8.26 13.89 16.27
N TYR A 66 7.05 14.44 16.35
CA TYR A 66 5.83 13.84 15.84
C TYR A 66 5.85 14.06 14.33
N VAL A 67 6.75 13.33 13.65
CA VAL A 67 6.68 13.22 12.20
C VAL A 67 5.23 12.87 11.90
N PRO A 68 4.47 13.73 11.20
CA PRO A 68 3.07 13.44 10.96
C PRO A 68 3.06 12.05 10.32
N ASP A 69 2.24 11.16 10.86
CA ASP A 69 2.11 9.78 10.38
C ASP A 69 2.04 9.74 8.84
N THR A 70 1.54 10.81 8.22
CA THR A 70 1.57 11.11 6.79
C THR A 70 2.94 11.01 6.12
N GLU A 71 3.98 11.70 6.58
CA GLU A 71 5.30 11.73 5.88
C GLU A 71 6.05 10.40 6.06
N VAL A 72 5.93 9.78 7.24
CA VAL A 72 6.41 8.42 7.48
C VAL A 72 5.63 7.42 6.63
N ARG A 73 4.31 7.56 6.54
CA ARG A 73 3.45 6.68 5.74
C ARG A 73 3.70 6.83 4.25
N GLU A 74 3.96 8.04 3.76
CA GLU A 74 4.36 8.26 2.36
C GLU A 74 5.67 7.53 2.06
N THR A 75 6.68 7.68 2.93
CA THR A 75 7.96 6.98 2.80
C THR A 75 7.80 5.46 2.86
N LEU A 76 7.06 4.97 3.87
CA LEU A 76 6.75 3.55 4.00
C LEU A 76 5.92 3.04 2.82
N GLY A 77 5.05 3.86 2.25
CA GLY A 77 4.24 3.53 1.09
C GLY A 77 5.08 3.30 -0.15
N VAL A 78 6.10 4.14 -0.38
CA VAL A 78 7.06 3.93 -1.48
C VAL A 78 7.84 2.63 -1.28
N MET A 79 8.38 2.41 -0.07
CA MET A 79 9.13 1.19 0.25
C MET A 79 8.26 -0.06 0.12
N LEU A 80 7.03 0.01 0.64
CA LEU A 80 6.07 -1.08 0.59
C LEU A 80 5.64 -1.36 -0.85
N PHE A 81 5.37 -0.34 -1.66
CA PHE A 81 5.05 -0.52 -3.07
C PHE A 81 6.17 -1.27 -3.80
N GLN A 82 7.42 -0.91 -3.54
CA GLN A 82 8.56 -1.56 -4.16
C GLN A 82 8.63 -3.05 -3.79
N GLU A 83 8.55 -3.37 -2.50
CA GLU A 83 8.55 -4.77 -2.03
C GLU A 83 7.33 -5.56 -2.52
N VAL A 84 6.14 -4.96 -2.48
CA VAL A 84 4.91 -5.59 -2.96
C VAL A 84 4.97 -5.82 -4.46
N SER A 85 5.59 -4.92 -5.25
CA SER A 85 5.72 -5.08 -6.70
C SER A 85 6.58 -6.27 -7.10
N GLU A 86 7.53 -6.68 -6.25
CA GLU A 86 8.32 -7.90 -6.46
C GLU A 86 7.51 -9.17 -6.21
N ILE A 87 6.47 -9.09 -5.36
CA ILE A 87 5.62 -10.21 -4.98
C ILE A 87 4.39 -10.31 -5.89
N GLU A 88 3.78 -9.17 -6.22
CA GLU A 88 2.49 -9.04 -6.88
C GLU A 88 2.47 -7.83 -7.80
N GLN A 89 2.75 -8.03 -9.09
CA GLN A 89 2.83 -6.94 -10.09
C GLN A 89 1.46 -6.41 -10.51
N GLU A 90 0.46 -7.28 -10.69
CA GLU A 90 -0.85 -6.91 -11.26
C GLU A 90 -1.66 -6.03 -10.30
N LEU A 91 -1.70 -6.39 -9.02
CA LEU A 91 -2.50 -5.73 -7.99
C LEU A 91 -1.68 -4.87 -7.03
N CYS A 92 -0.43 -4.54 -7.41
CA CYS A 92 0.52 -3.86 -6.52
C CYS A 92 -0.05 -2.59 -5.90
N ALA A 93 -0.65 -1.72 -6.71
CA ALA A 93 -1.16 -0.42 -6.24
C ALA A 93 -2.33 -0.59 -5.25
N GLN A 94 -3.26 -1.49 -5.54
CA GLN A 94 -4.44 -1.75 -4.73
C GLN A 94 -4.07 -2.46 -3.43
N VAL A 95 -3.22 -3.49 -3.52
CA VAL A 95 -2.73 -4.21 -2.33
C VAL A 95 -1.89 -3.28 -1.46
N THR A 96 -1.01 -2.47 -2.04
CA THR A 96 -0.23 -1.48 -1.27
C THR A 96 -1.16 -0.46 -0.61
N GLY A 97 -2.19 0.02 -1.31
CA GLY A 97 -3.20 0.91 -0.74
C GLY A 97 -3.92 0.29 0.46
N MET A 98 -4.38 -0.95 0.34
CA MET A 98 -5.03 -1.68 1.43
C MET A 98 -4.09 -1.93 2.62
N LEU A 99 -2.82 -2.22 2.36
CA LEU A 99 -1.82 -2.38 3.43
C LEU A 99 -1.48 -1.05 4.09
N LEU A 100 -1.47 0.06 3.34
CA LEU A 100 -1.22 1.41 3.87
C LEU A 100 -2.30 1.92 4.83
N GLU A 101 -3.49 1.32 4.80
CA GLU A 101 -4.53 1.55 5.81
C GLU A 101 -4.16 0.96 7.19
N LEU A 102 -3.15 0.10 7.27
CA LEU A 102 -2.65 -0.41 8.54
C LEU A 102 -1.89 0.66 9.33
N PRO A 103 -1.80 0.51 10.67
CA PRO A 103 -0.95 1.34 11.50
C PRO A 103 0.52 1.29 11.06
N VAL A 104 1.21 2.42 11.17
CA VAL A 104 2.64 2.58 10.83
C VAL A 104 3.53 1.55 11.54
N SER A 105 3.18 1.18 12.78
CA SER A 105 3.86 0.13 13.55
C SER A 105 3.76 -1.25 12.88
N SER A 106 2.59 -1.61 12.38
CA SER A 106 2.35 -2.85 11.65
C SER A 106 3.07 -2.85 10.30
N LEU A 107 3.03 -1.74 9.56
CA LEU A 107 3.75 -1.58 8.29
C LEU A 107 5.26 -1.75 8.46
N THR A 108 5.82 -1.13 9.50
CA THR A 108 7.26 -1.25 9.82
C THR A 108 7.63 -2.69 10.18
N GLN A 109 6.75 -3.42 10.88
CA GLN A 109 6.98 -4.81 11.20
C GLN A 109 6.90 -5.72 9.97
N LEU A 110 5.97 -5.45 9.05
CA LEU A 110 5.85 -6.16 7.79
C LEU A 110 7.10 -5.95 6.91
N LEU A 111 7.59 -4.73 6.78
CA LEU A 111 8.82 -4.44 6.04
C LEU A 111 10.08 -5.09 6.65
N LYS A 112 10.08 -5.36 7.96
CA LYS A 112 11.18 -6.08 8.62
C LYS A 112 11.12 -7.60 8.42
N ASN A 113 9.95 -8.14 8.06
CA ASN A 113 9.76 -9.58 7.89
C ASN A 113 9.11 -9.90 6.55
N GLN A 114 9.94 -10.31 5.59
CA GLN A 114 9.53 -10.59 4.22
C GLN A 114 8.49 -11.73 4.11
N GLU A 115 8.52 -12.73 5.01
CA GLU A 115 7.50 -13.79 5.02
C GLU A 115 6.14 -13.23 5.47
N ALA A 116 6.13 -12.42 6.53
CA ALA A 116 4.91 -11.77 7.01
C ALA A 116 4.34 -10.80 5.96
N LEU A 117 5.20 -10.10 5.22
CA LEU A 117 4.79 -9.24 4.11
C LEU A 117 4.12 -10.04 2.98
N LYS A 118 4.71 -11.18 2.58
CA LYS A 118 4.11 -12.08 1.58
C LYS A 118 2.73 -12.57 2.00
N GLU A 119 2.58 -13.02 3.25
CA GLU A 119 1.27 -13.43 3.77
C GLU A 119 0.25 -12.28 3.77
N ALA A 120 0.68 -11.08 4.17
CA ALA A 120 -0.18 -9.89 4.16
C ALA A 120 -0.63 -9.52 2.74
N VAL A 121 0.27 -9.58 1.76
CA VAL A 121 -0.02 -9.36 0.33
C VAL A 121 -1.03 -10.37 -0.18
N ILE A 122 -0.83 -11.67 0.08
CA ILE A 122 -1.76 -12.73 -0.32
C ILE A 122 -3.14 -12.52 0.30
N LYS A 123 -3.18 -12.16 1.59
CA LYS A 123 -4.42 -11.91 2.32
C LYS A 123 -5.16 -10.69 1.76
N ALA A 124 -4.45 -9.59 1.53
CA ALA A 124 -5.01 -8.37 0.96
C ALA A 124 -5.54 -8.61 -0.47
N LYS A 125 -4.78 -9.31 -1.31
CA LYS A 125 -5.21 -9.73 -2.66
C LYS A 125 -6.48 -10.57 -2.60
N LYS A 126 -6.55 -11.55 -1.71
CA LYS A 126 -7.73 -12.42 -1.54
C LYS A 126 -8.97 -11.62 -1.13
N GLU A 127 -8.82 -10.67 -0.21
CA GLU A 127 -9.93 -9.83 0.25
C GLU A 127 -10.40 -8.87 -0.86
N TYR A 128 -9.46 -8.28 -1.60
CA TYR A 128 -9.77 -7.44 -2.76
C TYR A 128 -10.56 -8.20 -3.83
N LEU A 129 -10.11 -9.41 -4.20
CA LEU A 129 -10.80 -10.25 -5.16
C LEU A 129 -12.20 -10.67 -4.67
N LYS A 130 -12.34 -10.94 -3.36
CA LYS A 130 -13.63 -11.26 -2.75
C LYS A 130 -14.59 -10.07 -2.85
N TYR A 131 -14.13 -8.86 -2.55
CA TYR A 131 -14.91 -7.64 -2.68
C TYR A 131 -15.41 -7.43 -4.11
N ILE A 132 -14.55 -7.60 -5.12
CA ILE A 132 -14.93 -7.51 -6.54
C ILE A 132 -16.01 -8.54 -6.88
N THR A 133 -15.83 -9.80 -6.48
CA THR A 133 -16.82 -10.85 -6.77
C THR A 133 -18.15 -10.66 -6.03
N GLU A 134 -18.15 -10.06 -4.83
CA GLU A 134 -19.37 -9.82 -4.06
C GLU A 134 -20.13 -8.56 -4.51
N GLU A 135 -19.45 -7.54 -5.05
CA GLU A 135 -20.10 -6.37 -5.66
C GLU A 135 -20.78 -6.67 -7.00
N GLU A 136 -20.25 -7.61 -7.80
CA GLU A 136 -20.88 -8.08 -9.05
C GLU A 136 -22.27 -8.72 -8.77
N ILE A 137 -22.47 -9.34 -7.60
CA ILE A 137 -23.73 -10.02 -7.21
C ILE A 137 -24.81 -9.04 -6.72
N LYS A 138 -24.43 -7.83 -6.27
CA LYS A 138 -25.37 -6.87 -5.66
C LYS A 138 -25.89 -5.79 -6.60
N ARG A 139 -25.37 -5.65 -7.81
CA ARG A 139 -25.92 -4.68 -8.78
C ARG A 139 -27.16 -5.28 -9.45
N PRO A 140 -28.36 -4.71 -9.26
CA PRO A 140 -29.50 -5.03 -10.10
C PRO A 140 -29.14 -4.73 -11.55
N GLU A 141 -29.64 -5.58 -12.43
CA GLU A 141 -29.34 -5.73 -13.86
C GLU A 141 -29.81 -4.55 -14.75
N GLU A 142 -29.86 -3.32 -14.23
CA GLU A 142 -30.38 -2.17 -14.96
C GLU A 142 -29.35 -1.04 -15.08
N VAL A 143 -29.21 -0.54 -16.32
CA VAL A 143 -28.56 0.72 -16.77
C VAL A 143 -27.15 0.57 -17.38
N LEU A 144 -27.06 0.10 -18.64
CA LEU A 144 -26.71 0.88 -19.86
C LEU A 144 -26.08 0.01 -20.98
N PRO A 145 -26.45 0.23 -22.26
CA PRO A 145 -25.73 -0.33 -23.40
C PRO A 145 -24.49 0.53 -23.65
N GLY A 146 -23.37 0.15 -23.04
CA GLY A 146 -22.05 0.75 -23.23
C GLY A 146 -20.99 -0.33 -23.00
N PRO A 147 -19.76 -0.16 -23.51
CA PRO A 147 -18.75 -1.22 -23.47
C PRO A 147 -18.55 -1.64 -22.02
N LYS A 148 -18.82 -2.91 -21.71
CA LYS A 148 -18.55 -3.52 -20.41
C LYS A 148 -17.14 -3.09 -20.01
N THR A 149 -17.00 -2.29 -18.94
CA THR A 149 -15.68 -1.94 -18.42
C THR A 149 -15.14 -3.21 -17.77
N ILE A 150 -14.61 -4.10 -18.61
CA ILE A 150 -13.88 -5.28 -18.22
C ILE A 150 -12.75 -4.77 -17.31
N SER A 151 -12.66 -5.28 -16.08
CA SER A 151 -11.59 -4.87 -15.16
C SER A 151 -10.23 -5.08 -15.84
N LYS A 152 -9.23 -4.25 -15.49
CA LYS A 152 -7.93 -4.32 -16.14
C LYS A 152 -7.33 -5.74 -16.06
N GLU A 153 -7.57 -6.46 -14.96
CA GLU A 153 -7.12 -7.85 -14.83
C GLU A 153 -7.82 -8.78 -15.82
N LYS A 154 -9.14 -8.67 -16.00
CA LYS A 154 -9.86 -9.45 -17.03
C LYS A 154 -9.39 -9.08 -18.44
N GLN A 155 -8.97 -7.83 -18.68
CA GLN A 155 -8.42 -7.42 -19.97
C GLN A 155 -7.08 -8.11 -20.26
N GLU A 156 -6.19 -8.17 -19.28
CA GLU A 156 -4.90 -8.88 -19.38
C GLU A 156 -5.10 -10.40 -19.57
N LEU A 157 -6.04 -11.02 -18.83
CA LEU A 157 -6.42 -12.42 -19.08
C LEU A 157 -7.00 -12.61 -20.49
N GLY A 158 -7.72 -11.61 -21.01
CA GLY A 158 -8.26 -11.58 -22.35
C GLY A 158 -7.18 -11.64 -23.43
N GLU A 159 -6.09 -10.88 -23.25
CA GLU A 159 -4.95 -10.88 -24.17
C GLU A 159 -4.26 -12.26 -24.19
N ILE A 160 -4.03 -12.86 -23.01
CA ILE A 160 -3.45 -14.21 -22.89
C ILE A 160 -4.33 -15.27 -23.56
N ILE A 161 -5.64 -15.20 -23.33
CA ILE A 161 -6.60 -16.13 -23.95
C ILE A 161 -6.64 -15.90 -25.46
N TYR A 162 -6.62 -14.65 -25.92
CA TYR A 162 -6.60 -14.32 -27.33
C TYR A 162 -5.35 -14.88 -28.03
N GLU A 163 -4.15 -14.75 -27.46
CA GLU A 163 -2.95 -15.33 -28.08
C GLU A 163 -3.03 -16.86 -28.18
N LYS A 164 -3.52 -17.53 -27.13
CA LYS A 164 -3.73 -18.98 -27.13
C LYS A 164 -4.75 -19.40 -28.21
N LEU A 165 -5.83 -18.63 -28.36
CA LEU A 165 -6.88 -18.91 -29.35
C LEU A 165 -6.45 -18.54 -30.76
N ALA A 166 -5.77 -17.42 -30.97
CA ALA A 166 -5.33 -16.95 -32.28
C ALA A 166 -4.41 -17.97 -32.97
N THR A 167 -3.68 -18.77 -32.18
CA THR A 167 -2.85 -19.87 -32.69
C THR A 167 -3.69 -20.99 -33.33
N ARG A 168 -4.92 -21.23 -32.86
CA ARG A 168 -5.75 -22.40 -33.24
C ARG A 168 -7.06 -22.03 -33.95
N TYR A 169 -7.58 -20.84 -33.71
CA TYR A 169 -8.84 -20.26 -34.21
C TYR A 169 -8.62 -18.79 -34.60
N PRO A 170 -7.75 -18.46 -35.57
CA PRO A 170 -7.37 -17.07 -35.86
C PRO A 170 -8.56 -16.19 -36.31
N THR A 171 -9.58 -16.77 -36.93
CA THR A 171 -10.75 -16.03 -37.44
C THR A 171 -11.77 -15.74 -36.33
N GLU A 172 -11.92 -16.67 -35.38
CA GLU A 172 -12.91 -16.63 -34.32
C GLU A 172 -12.33 -16.16 -32.98
N ALA A 173 -10.99 -16.09 -32.83
CA ALA A 173 -10.29 -15.78 -31.60
C ALA A 173 -10.82 -14.53 -30.91
N SER A 174 -11.04 -13.43 -31.66
CA SER A 174 -11.55 -12.18 -31.08
C SER A 174 -12.94 -12.36 -30.45
N LYS A 175 -13.84 -13.09 -31.14
CA LYS A 175 -15.20 -13.36 -30.64
C LYS A 175 -15.19 -14.36 -29.49
N LEU A 176 -14.41 -15.43 -29.61
CA LEU A 176 -14.27 -16.45 -28.58
C LEU A 176 -13.69 -15.86 -27.30
N THR A 177 -12.62 -15.06 -27.39
CA THR A 177 -12.08 -14.31 -26.25
C THR A 177 -13.15 -13.42 -25.64
N GLY A 178 -13.88 -12.65 -26.45
CA GLY A 178 -14.96 -11.79 -25.97
C GLY A 178 -16.09 -12.55 -25.27
N MET A 179 -16.39 -13.78 -25.68
CA MET A 179 -17.37 -14.65 -25.03
C MET A 179 -16.84 -15.28 -23.74
N LEU A 180 -15.59 -15.75 -23.74
CA LEU A 180 -14.94 -16.30 -22.56
C LEU A 180 -14.77 -15.24 -21.47
N LEU A 181 -14.45 -13.99 -21.83
CA LEU A 181 -14.35 -12.88 -20.89
C LEU A 181 -15.65 -12.50 -20.17
N GLN A 182 -16.79 -13.05 -20.62
CA GLN A 182 -18.06 -12.92 -19.91
C GLN A 182 -18.20 -13.92 -18.75
N MET A 183 -17.26 -14.85 -18.62
CA MET A 183 -17.20 -15.79 -17.51
C MET A 183 -16.61 -15.13 -16.26
N GLU A 184 -16.85 -15.76 -15.11
CA GLU A 184 -16.29 -15.36 -13.83
C GLU A 184 -14.76 -15.39 -13.85
N TYR A 185 -14.12 -14.45 -13.13
CA TYR A 185 -12.66 -14.35 -13.07
C TYR A 185 -11.99 -15.66 -12.63
N ARG A 186 -12.59 -16.36 -11.66
CA ARG A 186 -12.11 -17.66 -11.18
C ARG A 186 -12.14 -18.75 -12.25
N ASP A 187 -13.10 -18.68 -13.17
CA ASP A 187 -13.21 -19.64 -14.27
C ASP A 187 -12.23 -19.29 -15.40
N LEU A 188 -12.00 -18.01 -15.66
CA LEU A 188 -10.95 -17.55 -16.58
C LEU A 188 -9.56 -18.02 -16.13
N LEU A 189 -9.25 -17.95 -14.83
CA LEU A 189 -8.01 -18.47 -14.29
C LEU A 189 -7.87 -19.99 -14.52
N ARG A 190 -8.95 -20.77 -14.33
CA ARG A 190 -8.95 -22.20 -14.63
C ARG A 190 -8.74 -22.48 -16.12
N VAL A 191 -9.41 -21.72 -16.97
CA VAL A 191 -9.25 -21.79 -18.43
C VAL A 191 -7.81 -21.51 -18.87
N ILE A 192 -7.10 -20.58 -18.21
CA ILE A 192 -5.70 -20.28 -18.53
C ILE A 192 -4.75 -21.34 -17.98
N ALA A 193 -5.02 -21.85 -16.77
CA ALA A 193 -4.20 -22.86 -16.10
C ALA A 193 -4.34 -24.26 -16.73
N GLU A 194 -5.53 -24.61 -17.21
CA GLU A 194 -5.88 -25.95 -17.69
C GLU A 194 -6.30 -25.92 -19.17
N PRO A 195 -5.48 -26.43 -20.10
CA PRO A 195 -5.76 -26.38 -21.53
C PRO A 195 -6.98 -27.24 -21.94
N GLU A 196 -7.30 -28.27 -21.16
CA GLU A 196 -8.49 -29.11 -21.35
C GLU A 196 -9.77 -28.30 -21.11
N HIS A 197 -9.81 -27.51 -20.03
CA HIS A 197 -10.92 -26.63 -19.71
C HIS A 197 -11.08 -25.48 -20.72
N LEU A 198 -9.97 -24.92 -21.22
CA LEU A 198 -10.02 -23.97 -22.33
C LEU A 198 -10.68 -24.60 -23.56
N THR A 199 -10.27 -25.82 -23.92
CA THR A 199 -10.82 -26.52 -25.09
C THR A 199 -12.32 -26.75 -24.96
N GLU A 200 -12.77 -27.25 -23.81
CA GLU A 200 -14.19 -27.46 -23.52
C GLU A 200 -15.01 -26.16 -23.65
N LYS A 201 -14.54 -25.06 -23.05
CA LYS A 201 -15.25 -23.77 -23.10
C LYS A 201 -15.25 -23.16 -24.50
N VAL A 202 -14.17 -23.33 -25.25
CA VAL A 202 -14.06 -22.88 -26.64
C VAL A 202 -15.00 -23.65 -27.54
N GLU A 203 -15.13 -24.97 -27.37
CA GLU A 203 -16.09 -25.79 -28.13
C GLU A 203 -17.53 -25.34 -27.90
N LEU A 204 -17.89 -25.06 -26.64
CA LEU A 204 -19.21 -24.51 -26.30
C LEU A 204 -19.43 -23.13 -26.96
N ALA A 205 -18.46 -22.22 -26.87
CA ALA A 205 -18.55 -20.90 -27.48
C ALA A 205 -18.61 -20.97 -29.01
N LEU A 206 -17.87 -21.87 -29.63
CA LEU A 206 -17.95 -22.16 -31.08
C LEU A 206 -19.33 -22.65 -31.47
N HIS A 207 -19.94 -23.54 -30.67
CA HIS A 207 -21.29 -24.05 -30.95
C HIS A 207 -22.33 -22.92 -30.93
N VAL A 208 -22.20 -21.99 -29.98
CA VAL A 208 -23.06 -20.80 -29.90
C VAL A 208 -22.85 -19.89 -31.11
N LEU A 209 -21.60 -19.59 -31.49
CA LEU A 209 -21.29 -18.77 -32.67
C LEU A 209 -21.81 -19.39 -33.98
N GLN A 210 -21.74 -20.71 -34.12
CA GLN A 210 -22.27 -21.43 -35.28
C GLN A 210 -23.80 -21.50 -35.29
N GLY A 211 -24.44 -21.56 -34.11
CA GLY A 211 -25.88 -21.48 -33.93
C GLY A 211 -26.45 -20.10 -34.27
N GLU A 212 -25.75 -19.02 -33.89
CA GLU A 212 -26.14 -17.64 -34.19
C GLU A 212 -26.01 -17.28 -35.68
N THR A 213 -25.17 -18.00 -36.43
CA THR A 213 -24.98 -17.77 -37.88
C THR A 213 -26.13 -18.39 -38.72
N LYS A 214 -27.08 -19.10 -38.11
CA LYS A 214 -28.15 -19.84 -38.81
C LYS A 214 -29.54 -19.19 -38.77
N MET A 215 -29.64 -17.90 -38.49
CA MET A 215 -30.89 -17.13 -38.61
C MET A 215 -30.84 -16.11 -39.74
#